data_AF-I7KP10-F1
#
_entry.id   AF-I7KP10-F1
#
_cell.length_a   1.000
_cell.length_b   1.000
_cell.length_c   1.000
_cell.angle_alpha   90.00
_cell.angle_beta   90.00
_cell.angle_gamma   90.00
#
_symmetry.space_group_name_H-M   'P 1'
#
loop_
_entity.id
_entity.type
_entity.pdbx_description
1 polymer ?
#
loop_
_entity_poly.entity_id
_entity_poly.type
_entity_poly.pdbx_seq_one_letter_code
_entity_poly.pdbx_strand_id
1 'polypeptide(L)'
;MILNQGKVYVNASETEEKKVTRTVDFVEAGNENYVLHDPVTQEVTFAREKITDAETREVSYSNWKIVSENTKFEKLTVPEITGYTPDQTEIPELAVT
;
A
#
# COMPACT_ATOMS: atom_id res chain seq x y z
N MET A 1 -39.09 -18.46 37.12
CA MET A 1 -37.74 -17.90 36.93
C MET A 1 -37.23 -18.45 35.61
N ILE A 2 -37.23 -17.67 34.54
CA ILE A 2 -36.70 -18.12 33.24
C ILE A 2 -35.18 -18.01 33.34
N LEU A 3 -34.47 -19.14 33.24
CA LEU A 3 -33.03 -19.15 33.09
C LEU A 3 -32.73 -18.50 31.74
N ASN A 4 -32.06 -17.34 31.74
CA ASN A 4 -31.51 -16.77 30.52
C ASN A 4 -30.44 -17.76 30.04
N GLN A 5 -30.77 -18.60 29.06
CA GLN A 5 -29.80 -19.49 28.45
C GLN A 5 -28.69 -18.60 27.89
N GLY A 6 -27.46 -18.81 28.36
CA GLY A 6 -26.31 -17.94 28.08
C GLY A 6 -26.16 -17.74 26.58
N LYS A 7 -26.62 -16.59 26.09
CA LYS A 7 -26.49 -16.22 24.68
C LYS A 7 -25.04 -15.83 24.45
N VAL A 8 -24.34 -16.63 23.66
CA VAL A 8 -22.96 -16.34 23.26
C VAL A 8 -22.99 -15.38 22.08
N TYR A 9 -22.34 -14.23 22.22
CA TYR A 9 -22.08 -13.30 21.12
C TYR A 9 -20.65 -13.52 20.62
N VAL A 10 -20.50 -13.69 19.31
CA VAL A 10 -19.19 -13.91 18.67
C VAL A 10 -18.93 -12.71 17.76
N ASN A 11 -17.85 -11.97 18.03
CA ASN A 11 -17.47 -10.81 17.23
C ASN A 11 -16.99 -11.25 15.84
N ALA A 12 -17.34 -10.49 14.81
CA ALA A 12 -16.82 -10.69 13.47
C ALA A 12 -15.49 -9.94 13.33
N SER A 13 -14.47 -10.61 12.80
CA SER A 13 -13.18 -10.00 12.46
C SER A 13 -12.94 -10.11 10.96
N GLU A 14 -12.60 -8.99 10.34
CA GLU A 14 -12.25 -8.85 8.93
C GLU A 14 -10.87 -8.18 8.83
N THR A 15 -10.06 -8.59 7.86
CA THR A 15 -8.84 -7.85 7.51
C THR A 15 -9.18 -6.86 6.40
N GLU A 16 -8.90 -5.58 6.63
CA GLU A 16 -8.97 -4.53 5.62
C GLU A 16 -7.55 -4.26 5.10
N GLU A 17 -7.38 -4.24 3.79
CA GLU A 17 -6.09 -3.99 3.12
C GLU A 17 -6.13 -2.70 2.30
N LYS A 18 -4.99 -2.01 2.25
CA LYS A 18 -4.74 -0.87 1.37
C LYS A 18 -3.37 -1.00 0.73
N LYS A 19 -3.31 -0.69 -0.55
CA LYS A 19 -2.07 -0.66 -1.34
C LYS A 19 -1.72 0.78 -1.68
N VAL A 20 -0.46 1.15 -1.47
CA VAL A 20 0.10 2.43 -1.89
C VAL A 20 1.17 2.15 -2.93
N THR A 21 1.04 2.75 -4.11
CA THR A 21 1.89 2.50 -5.26
C THR A 21 2.63 3.75 -5.70
N ARG A 22 3.91 3.61 -6.08
CA ARG A 22 4.69 4.61 -6.80
C ARG A 22 5.12 4.01 -8.13
N THR A 23 4.81 4.69 -9.22
CA THR A 23 5.31 4.34 -10.56
C THR A 23 6.27 5.43 -11.01
N VAL A 24 7.43 5.01 -11.53
CA VAL A 24 8.43 5.88 -12.14
C VAL A 24 8.42 5.58 -13.63
N ASP A 25 7.94 6.53 -14.42
CA ASP A 25 7.92 6.47 -15.87
C ASP A 25 9.22 7.08 -16.45
N PHE A 26 9.71 6.50 -17.54
CA PHE A 26 10.89 7.00 -18.26
C PHE A 26 10.45 7.45 -19.64
N VAL A 27 10.35 8.76 -19.85
CA VAL A 27 9.79 9.36 -21.07
C VAL A 27 10.71 10.42 -21.65
N GLU A 28 10.55 10.72 -22.93
CA GLU A 28 11.30 11.81 -23.57
C GLU A 28 10.84 13.18 -23.04
N ALA A 29 11.81 14.05 -22.76
CA ALA A 29 11.54 15.40 -22.29
C ALA A 29 10.67 16.17 -23.31
N GLY A 30 9.48 16.62 -22.88
CA GLY A 30 8.52 17.31 -23.73
C GLY A 30 7.60 16.38 -24.55
N ASN A 31 7.75 15.06 -24.43
CA ASN A 31 6.86 14.08 -25.05
C ASN A 31 6.63 12.87 -24.13
N GLU A 32 5.70 13.02 -23.18
CA GLU A 32 5.37 11.99 -22.18
C GLU A 32 4.81 10.69 -22.78
N ASN A 33 4.37 10.70 -24.05
CA ASN A 33 3.91 9.49 -24.72
C ASN A 33 5.04 8.66 -25.34
N TYR A 34 6.26 9.22 -25.43
CA TYR A 34 7.42 8.51 -25.94
C TYR A 34 8.17 7.85 -24.79
N VAL A 35 7.85 6.57 -24.55
CA VAL A 35 8.44 5.75 -23.50
C VAL A 35 9.84 5.31 -23.91
N LEU A 36 10.82 5.62 -23.07
CA LEU A 36 12.24 5.32 -23.25
C LEU A 36 12.68 4.03 -22.56
N HIS A 37 11.98 3.64 -21.50
CA HIS A 37 12.22 2.42 -20.74
C HIS A 37 10.92 2.00 -20.05
N ASP A 38 10.78 0.70 -19.78
CA ASP A 38 9.64 0.18 -19.01
C ASP A 38 9.53 0.88 -17.64
N PRO A 39 8.32 1.22 -17.18
CA PRO A 39 8.12 1.87 -15.90
C PRO A 39 8.50 0.94 -14.75
N VAL A 40 9.02 1.54 -13.67
CA VAL A 40 9.29 0.80 -12.43
C VAL A 40 8.19 1.11 -11.41
N THR A 41 7.48 0.08 -10.97
CA THR A 41 6.44 0.19 -9.94
C THR A 41 6.92 -0.37 -8.60
N GLN A 42 6.67 0.38 -7.54
CA GLN A 42 6.92 -0.01 -6.15
C GLN A 42 5.60 0.02 -5.38
N GLU A 43 5.41 -0.93 -4.48
CA GLU A 43 4.18 -1.08 -3.70
C GLU A 43 4.50 -1.31 -2.22
N VAL A 44 3.72 -0.66 -1.36
CA VAL A 44 3.64 -0.96 0.07
C VAL A 44 2.18 -1.28 0.39
N THR A 45 1.96 -2.45 1.01
CA THR A 45 0.63 -2.89 1.44
C THR A 45 0.49 -2.73 2.94
N PHE A 46 -0.60 -2.10 3.35
CA PHE A 46 -1.02 -1.96 4.73
C PHE A 46 -2.25 -2.83 4.99
N ALA A 47 -2.33 -3.41 6.17
CA ALA A 47 -3.54 -4.06 6.65
C ALA A 47 -3.91 -3.56 8.04
N ARG A 48 -5.20 -3.62 8.36
CA ARG A 48 -5.71 -3.47 9.73
C ARG A 48 -6.84 -4.47 9.97
N GLU A 49 -7.05 -4.80 11.23
CA GLU A 49 -8.20 -5.58 11.64
C GLU A 49 -9.40 -4.65 11.84
N LYS A 50 -10.56 -5.09 11.37
CA LYS A 50 -11.87 -4.50 11.61
C LYS A 50 -12.69 -5.49 12.41
N ILE A 51 -13.08 -5.13 13.63
CA ILE A 51 -13.89 -5.97 14.51
C ILE A 51 -15.27 -5.36 14.61
N THR A 52 -16.31 -6.15 14.33
CA THR A 52 -17.71 -5.78 14.56
C THR A 52 -18.25 -6.56 15.74
N ASP A 53 -18.69 -5.84 16.78
CA ASP A 53 -19.35 -6.42 17.93
C ASP A 53 -20.72 -6.99 17.54
N ALA A 54 -21.00 -8.23 17.92
CA ALA A 54 -22.22 -8.92 17.50
C ALA A 54 -23.47 -8.50 18.29
N GLU A 55 -23.31 -7.90 19.47
CA GLU A 55 -24.38 -7.41 20.32
C GLU A 55 -24.69 -5.94 20.03
N THR A 56 -23.68 -5.07 20.09
CA THR A 56 -23.83 -3.61 19.93
C THR A 56 -23.81 -3.15 18.49
N ARG A 57 -23.27 -3.97 17.57
CA ARG A 57 -22.98 -3.60 16.17
C ARG A 57 -21.94 -2.49 16.03
N GLU A 58 -21.22 -2.16 17.09
CA GLU A 58 -20.10 -1.21 17.04
C GLU A 58 -18.94 -1.80 16.26
N VAL A 59 -18.24 -0.94 15.52
CA VAL A 59 -17.07 -1.32 14.73
C VAL A 59 -15.83 -0.65 15.32
N SER A 60 -14.79 -1.44 15.58
CA SER A 60 -13.48 -0.96 15.98
C SER A 60 -12.42 -1.38 14.96
N TYR A 61 -11.34 -0.59 14.89
CA TYR A 61 -10.24 -0.80 13.96
C TYR A 61 -8.91 -0.83 14.70
N SER A 62 -8.03 -1.75 14.32
CA SER A 62 -6.62 -1.68 14.74
C SER A 62 -5.90 -0.54 14.02
N ASN A 63 -4.68 -0.24 14.49
CA ASN A 63 -3.75 0.57 13.71
C ASN A 63 -3.42 -0.14 12.38
N TRP A 64 -3.17 0.65 11.34
CA TRP A 64 -2.57 0.14 10.11
C TRP A 64 -1.16 -0.39 10.40
N LYS A 65 -0.85 -1.54 9.83
CA LYS A 65 0.49 -2.14 9.83
C LYS A 65 0.90 -2.46 8.40
N ILE A 66 2.18 -2.30 8.10
CA ILE A 66 2.74 -2.78 6.84
C ILE A 66 2.73 -4.31 6.86
N VAL A 67 2.22 -4.92 5.78
CA VAL A 67 2.16 -6.37 5.61
C VAL A 67 2.89 -6.85 4.35
N SER A 68 3.34 -5.94 3.49
CA SER A 68 4.27 -6.25 2.40
C SER A 68 5.70 -6.42 2.90
N GLU A 69 6.54 -7.07 2.08
CA GLU A 69 7.99 -7.15 2.32
C GLU A 69 8.66 -5.77 2.30
N ASN A 70 8.26 -4.92 1.36
CA ASN A 70 8.72 -3.53 1.30
C ASN A 70 7.99 -2.67 2.33
N THR A 71 8.73 -1.86 3.08
CA THR A 71 8.20 -0.94 4.09
C THR A 71 8.28 0.53 3.68
N LYS A 72 8.90 0.79 2.54
CA LYS A 72 9.11 2.10 1.94
C LYS A 72 9.21 1.93 0.43
N PHE A 73 9.15 3.03 -0.30
CA PHE A 73 9.60 3.01 -1.68
C PHE A 73 11.12 3.17 -1.68
N GLU A 74 11.82 2.12 -2.08
CA GLU A 74 13.29 2.09 -2.11
C GLU A 74 13.84 3.13 -3.09
N LYS A 75 15.07 3.57 -2.85
CA LYS A 75 15.80 4.41 -3.80
C LYS A 75 15.90 3.68 -5.14
N LEU A 76 15.59 4.37 -6.24
CA LEU A 76 15.70 3.83 -7.59
C LEU A 76 16.82 4.55 -8.33
N THR A 77 17.87 3.83 -8.70
CA THR A 77 18.87 4.33 -9.65
C THR A 77 18.26 4.28 -11.05
N VAL A 78 18.32 5.39 -11.78
CA VAL A 78 17.79 5.50 -13.14
C VAL A 78 18.67 4.67 -14.08
N PRO A 79 18.08 3.77 -14.91
CA PRO A 79 18.86 2.99 -15.87
C PRO A 79 19.51 3.90 -16.91
N GLU A 80 20.67 3.50 -17.42
CA GLU A 80 21.26 4.17 -18.58
C GLU A 80 20.40 3.88 -19.82
N ILE A 81 19.95 4.95 -20.50
CA ILE A 81 19.17 4.87 -21.73
C ILE A 81 20.05 5.42 -22.86
N THR A 82 20.42 4.55 -23.82
CA THR A 82 21.36 4.92 -24.88
C THR A 82 20.85 6.13 -25.68
N GLY A 83 21.68 7.17 -25.78
CA GLY A 83 21.34 8.40 -26.51
C GLY A 83 20.56 9.44 -25.71
N TYR A 84 20.21 9.15 -24.46
CA TYR A 84 19.48 10.06 -23.57
C TYR A 84 20.29 10.36 -22.30
N THR A 85 20.17 11.59 -21.82
CA THR A 85 20.68 12.01 -20.50
C THR A 85 19.48 12.29 -19.61
N PRO A 86 19.29 11.55 -18.51
CA PRO A 86 18.14 11.77 -17.65
C PRO A 86 18.29 13.09 -16.88
N ASP A 87 17.16 13.72 -16.54
CA ASP A 87 17.10 14.91 -15.68
C ASP A 87 17.49 14.58 -14.23
N GLN A 88 17.26 13.33 -13.83
CA GLN A 88 17.60 12.78 -12.52
C GLN A 88 18.34 11.45 -12.68
N THR A 89 19.37 11.22 -11.87
CA THR A 89 20.12 9.95 -11.88
C THR A 89 19.65 8.97 -10.81
N GLU A 90 18.91 9.47 -9.81
CA GLU A 90 18.25 8.67 -8.79
C GLU A 90 16.93 9.27 -8.35
N ILE A 91 15.97 8.42 -8.04
CA ILE A 91 14.74 8.78 -7.34
C ILE A 91 14.94 8.38 -5.88
N PRO A 92 14.86 9.33 -4.92
CA PRO A 92 15.15 9.05 -3.52
C PRO A 92 14.17 8.05 -2.92
N GLU A 93 14.61 7.41 -1.84
CA GLU A 93 13.70 6.61 -1.03
C GLU A 93 12.58 7.48 -0.43
N LEU A 94 11.41 6.90 -0.23
CA LEU A 94 10.27 7.57 0.39
C LEU A 94 9.61 6.64 1.41
N ALA A 95 9.62 7.06 2.67
CA ALA A 95 8.88 6.38 3.73
C ALA A 95 7.38 6.45 3.43
N VAL A 96 6.67 5.34 3.67
CA VAL A 96 5.22 5.25 3.48
C VAL A 96 4.59 5.01 4.85
N THR A 97 3.66 5.88 5.27
CA THR A 97 3.06 5.88 6.61
C THR A 97 1.57 6.21 6.56
#